data_AF-A0A7J5W015-F1
#
_entry.id   AF-A0A7J5W015-F1
#
_cell.length_a   1.000
_cell.length_b   1.000
_cell.length_c   1.000
_cell.angle_alpha   90.00
_cell.angle_beta   90.00
_cell.angle_gamma   90.00
#
_symmetry.space_group_name_H-M   'P 1'
#
loop_
_entity.id
_entity.type
_entity.pdbx_description
1 polymer ?
#
loop_
_entity_poly.entity_id
_entity_poly.type
_entity_poly.pdbx_seq_one_letter_code
_entity_poly.pdbx_strand_id
1 'polypeptide(L)'
;MSPVLIAGVIIVNLALIAYSVAIITEQRKKTVNGFVLTFLTAGVILDITATVCMIIGSSNSFITFHGLIGYLALAVMLIDAVLLWKLWLIKREATTVSKNLHLYSRYAYAWWVIAYITGALIVALG
;
A
#
# COMPACT_ATOMS: atom_id res chain seq x y z
N MET A 1 3.69 23.80 -4.03
CA MET A 1 3.72 22.65 -3.07
C MET A 1 5.01 22.74 -2.26
N SER A 2 4.97 22.42 -0.96
CA SER A 2 6.19 22.37 -0.15
C SER A 2 7.14 21.26 -0.66
N PRO A 3 8.48 21.39 -0.51
CA PRO A 3 9.41 20.34 -0.94
C PRO A 3 9.10 18.97 -0.33
N VAL A 4 8.63 18.96 0.92
CA VAL A 4 8.24 17.74 1.63
C VAL A 4 7.00 17.10 1.01
N LEU A 5 6.02 17.90 0.59
CA LEU A 5 4.83 17.39 -0.11
C LEU A 5 5.20 16.81 -1.49
N ILE A 6 6.11 17.44 -2.23
CA ILE A 6 6.62 16.91 -3.51
C ILE A 6 7.32 15.56 -3.28
N ALA A 7 8.16 15.45 -2.24
CA ALA A 7 8.77 14.18 -1.87
C ALA A 7 7.71 13.12 -1.55
N GLY A 8 6.65 13.47 -0.80
CA GLY A 8 5.52 12.57 -0.52
C GLY A 8 4.86 12.03 -1.78
N VAL A 9 4.61 12.89 -2.78
CA VAL A 9 4.04 12.48 -4.08
C VAL A 9 4.97 11.54 -4.84
N ILE A 10 6.29 11.78 -4.84
CA ILE A 10 7.24 10.87 -5.48
C ILE A 10 7.24 9.51 -4.77
N ILE A 11 7.27 9.52 -3.44
CA ILE A 11 7.34 8.29 -2.63
C ILE A 11 6.06 7.47 -2.78
N VAL A 12 4.85 8.06 -2.83
CA VAL A 12 3.61 7.29 -3.03
C VAL A 12 3.56 6.62 -4.41
N ASN A 13 4.18 7.21 -5.43
CA ASN A 13 4.31 6.55 -6.74
C ASN A 13 5.25 5.35 -6.69
N LEU A 14 6.34 5.43 -5.92
CA LEU A 14 7.19 4.26 -5.66
C LEU A 14 6.44 3.19 -4.85
N ALA A 15 5.61 3.60 -3.88
CA ALA A 15 4.74 2.71 -3.12
C ALA A 15 3.75 1.98 -4.04
N LEU A 16 3.11 2.69 -4.97
CA LEU A 16 2.22 2.10 -5.98
C LEU A 16 2.95 1.02 -6.78
N ILE A 17 4.14 1.30 -7.30
CA ILE A 17 4.92 0.33 -8.08
C ILE A 17 5.26 -0.88 -7.22
N ALA A 18 5.79 -0.67 -6.02
CA ALA A 18 6.21 -1.74 -5.13
C ALA A 18 5.02 -2.64 -4.72
N TYR A 19 3.91 -2.03 -4.31
CA TYR A 19 2.72 -2.76 -3.90
C TYR A 19 2.07 -3.50 -5.07
N SER A 20 2.03 -2.89 -6.26
CA SER A 20 1.55 -3.54 -7.49
C SER A 20 2.36 -4.78 -7.82
N VAL A 21 3.70 -4.69 -7.77
CA VAL A 21 4.58 -5.83 -8.04
C VAL A 21 4.32 -6.97 -7.05
N ALA A 22 4.18 -6.65 -5.75
CA ALA A 22 3.90 -7.65 -4.73
C ALA A 22 2.56 -8.37 -4.99
N ILE A 23 1.47 -7.61 -5.10
CA ILE A 23 0.12 -8.17 -5.17
C ILE A 23 -0.13 -8.83 -6.52
N ILE A 24 0.27 -8.23 -7.64
CA ILE A 24 0.11 -8.89 -8.95
C ILE A 24 0.90 -10.21 -8.99
N THR A 25 2.08 -10.26 -8.38
CA THR A 25 2.87 -11.50 -8.30
C THR A 25 2.18 -12.56 -7.43
N GLU A 26 1.70 -12.18 -6.26
CA GLU A 26 0.91 -13.07 -5.40
C GLU A 26 -0.33 -13.57 -6.14
N GLN A 27 -1.08 -12.67 -6.80
CA GLN A 27 -2.33 -13.01 -7.46
C GLN A 27 -2.12 -13.96 -8.64
N ARG A 28 -1.03 -13.79 -9.40
CA ARG A 28 -0.69 -14.67 -10.53
C ARG A 28 -0.17 -16.03 -10.09
N LYS A 29 0.64 -16.08 -9.02
CA LYS A 29 1.30 -17.31 -8.56
C LYS A 29 0.50 -18.06 -7.50
N LYS A 30 -0.44 -17.40 -6.83
CA LYS A 30 -1.21 -17.89 -5.66
C LYS A 30 -0.29 -18.39 -4.53
N THR A 31 0.90 -17.82 -4.44
CA THR A 31 1.92 -18.16 -3.45
C THR A 31 2.55 -16.90 -2.89
N VAL A 32 2.83 -16.91 -1.59
CA VAL A 32 3.68 -15.92 -0.93
C VAL A 32 5.10 -16.47 -0.83
N ASN A 33 6.09 -15.66 -1.24
CA ASN A 33 7.51 -15.99 -1.14
C ASN A 33 8.31 -14.73 -0.74
N GLY A 34 9.62 -14.88 -0.56
CA GLY A 34 10.49 -13.76 -0.16
C GLY A 34 10.43 -12.56 -1.11
N PHE A 35 10.22 -12.79 -2.41
CA PHE A 35 10.09 -11.70 -3.39
C PHE A 35 8.80 -10.90 -3.16
N VAL A 36 7.65 -11.57 -3.03
CA VAL A 36 6.36 -10.93 -2.73
C VAL A 36 6.46 -10.12 -1.43
N LEU A 37 7.02 -10.71 -0.37
CA LEU A 37 7.14 -10.04 0.92
C LEU A 37 8.10 -8.84 0.88
N THR A 38 9.19 -8.92 0.13
CA THR A 38 10.13 -7.80 0.00
C THR A 38 9.45 -6.59 -0.62
N PHE A 39 8.74 -6.80 -1.74
CA PHE A 39 8.02 -5.72 -2.41
C PHE A 39 6.82 -5.22 -1.59
N LEU A 40 6.12 -6.11 -0.89
CA LEU A 40 5.01 -5.73 -0.02
C LEU A 40 5.48 -4.86 1.14
N THR A 41 6.54 -5.28 1.84
CA THR A 41 7.13 -4.51 2.94
C THR A 41 7.68 -3.18 2.44
N ALA A 42 8.36 -3.16 1.29
CA ALA A 42 8.83 -1.91 0.69
C ALA A 42 7.66 -0.97 0.37
N GLY A 43 6.58 -1.50 -0.23
CA GLY A 43 5.35 -0.75 -0.48
C GLY A 43 4.76 -0.14 0.78
N VAL A 44 4.64 -0.93 1.86
CA VAL A 44 4.12 -0.45 3.16
C VAL A 44 4.98 0.69 3.72
N ILE A 45 6.30 0.52 3.76
CA ILE A 45 7.23 1.53 4.31
C ILE A 45 7.16 2.82 3.48
N LEU A 46 7.14 2.70 2.16
CA LEU A 46 7.01 3.84 1.27
C LEU A 46 5.67 4.55 1.49
N ASP A 47 4.56 3.82 1.62
CA ASP A 47 3.23 4.42 1.79
C ASP A 47 3.09 5.15 3.14
N ILE A 48 3.62 4.58 4.23
CA ILE A 48 3.72 5.25 5.53
C ILE A 48 4.54 6.53 5.41
N THR A 49 5.71 6.45 4.75
CA THR A 49 6.61 7.60 4.59
C THR A 49 5.95 8.70 3.76
N ALA A 50 5.30 8.33 2.65
CA ALA A 50 4.55 9.27 1.82
C ALA A 50 3.42 9.93 2.61
N THR A 51 2.65 9.16 3.37
CA THR A 51 1.56 9.66 4.20
C THR A 51 2.08 10.66 5.23
N VAL A 52 3.17 10.35 5.93
CA VAL A 52 3.82 11.28 6.87
C VAL A 52 4.27 12.55 6.17
N CYS A 53 4.96 12.45 5.03
CA CYS A 53 5.40 13.61 4.23
C CYS A 53 4.21 14.49 3.79
N MET A 54 3.11 13.89 3.36
CA MET A 54 1.92 14.63 2.93
C MET A 54 1.21 15.32 4.10
N ILE A 55 1.15 14.68 5.27
CA ILE A 55 0.59 15.27 6.49
C ILE A 55 1.37 16.51 6.92
N ILE A 56 2.70 16.39 7.06
CA ILE A 56 3.54 17.51 7.53
C ILE A 56 3.76 18.57 6.46
N GLY A 57 3.65 18.19 5.18
CA GLY A 57 3.83 19.09 4.04
C GLY A 57 2.57 19.86 3.64
N SER A 58 1.41 19.51 4.21
CA SER A 58 0.10 20.10 3.93
C SER A 58 -0.26 21.16 4.98
N SER A 59 -0.87 22.26 4.53
CA SER A 59 -1.49 23.28 5.40
C SER A 59 -2.95 22.96 5.77
N ASN A 60 -3.53 21.91 5.18
CA ASN A 60 -4.89 21.46 5.49
C ASN A 60 -4.94 20.69 6.82
N SER A 61 -6.14 20.58 7.39
CA SER A 61 -6.41 19.72 8.56
C SER A 61 -5.90 18.30 8.34
N PHE A 62 -5.41 17.67 9.40
CA PHE A 62 -5.01 16.26 9.43
C PHE A 62 -6.15 15.30 9.03
N ILE A 63 -7.40 15.72 9.28
CA ILE A 63 -8.61 14.96 8.95
C ILE A 63 -9.27 15.61 7.74
N THR A 64 -9.03 15.03 6.57
CA THR A 64 -9.75 15.32 5.33
C THR A 64 -10.49 14.06 4.88
N PHE A 65 -11.48 14.22 3.99
CA PHE A 65 -12.21 13.08 3.43
C PHE A 65 -11.28 12.09 2.72
N HIS A 66 -10.35 12.60 1.91
CA HIS A 66 -9.32 11.78 1.27
C HIS A 66 -8.35 11.16 2.29
N GLY A 67 -7.94 11.92 3.31
CA GLY A 67 -7.10 11.41 4.38
C GLY A 67 -7.71 10.19 5.07
N LEU A 68 -9.01 10.21 5.36
CA LEU A 68 -9.71 9.05 5.94
C LEU A 68 -9.68 7.82 5.02
N ILE A 69 -9.94 8.01 3.72
CA ILE A 69 -9.85 6.93 2.72
C ILE A 69 -8.44 6.36 2.66
N GLY A 70 -7.42 7.23 2.64
CA GLY A 70 -6.01 6.85 2.64
C GLY A 70 -5.61 6.07 3.90
N TYR A 71 -6.01 6.53 5.09
CA TYR A 71 -5.71 5.83 6.34
C TYR A 71 -6.36 4.45 6.41
N LEU A 72 -7.59 4.32 5.91
CA LEU A 72 -8.27 3.03 5.80
C LEU A 72 -7.55 2.11 4.81
N ALA A 73 -7.09 2.64 3.67
CA ALA A 73 -6.31 1.87 2.70
C ALA A 73 -4.98 1.37 3.29
N LEU A 74 -4.23 2.24 3.98
CA LEU A 74 -3.00 1.86 4.65
C LEU A 74 -3.26 0.81 5.76
N ALA A 75 -4.33 0.94 6.52
CA ALA A 75 -4.69 -0.02 7.56
C ALA A 75 -4.98 -1.41 6.98
N VAL A 76 -5.76 -1.49 5.89
CA VAL A 76 -6.08 -2.76 5.22
C VAL A 76 -4.84 -3.37 4.57
N MET A 77 -3.96 -2.55 3.96
CA MET A 77 -2.66 -2.97 3.43
C MET A 77 -1.75 -3.55 4.52
N LEU A 78 -1.71 -2.93 5.70
CA LEU A 78 -0.93 -3.42 6.85
C LEU A 78 -1.43 -4.77 7.36
N ILE A 79 -2.74 -4.94 7.46
CA ILE A 79 -3.34 -6.22 7.84
C ILE A 79 -2.96 -7.30 6.81
N ASP A 80 -3.04 -6.99 5.52
CA ASP A 80 -2.63 -7.92 4.44
C ASP A 80 -1.15 -8.33 4.59
N ALA A 81 -0.27 -7.35 4.81
CA ALA A 81 1.15 -7.58 5.04
C ALA A 81 1.39 -8.49 6.25
N VAL A 82 0.74 -8.23 7.39
CA VAL A 82 0.87 -9.07 8.59
C VAL A 82 0.40 -10.50 8.32
N LEU A 83 -0.72 -10.68 7.62
CA LEU A 83 -1.25 -12.01 7.30
C LEU A 83 -0.33 -12.79 6.36
N LEU A 84 0.21 -12.13 5.32
CA LEU A 84 1.15 -12.74 4.37
C LEU A 84 2.49 -13.08 5.03
N TRP A 85 3.02 -12.20 5.89
CA TRP A 85 4.21 -12.49 6.69
C TRP A 85 3.99 -13.65 7.64
N LYS A 86 2.86 -13.68 8.35
CA LYS A 86 2.50 -14.78 9.26
C LYS A 86 2.43 -16.11 8.51
N LEU A 87 1.83 -16.13 7.31
CA LEU A 87 1.76 -17.33 6.49
C LEU A 87 3.15 -17.83 6.09
N TRP A 88 4.02 -16.94 5.64
CA TRP A 88 5.37 -17.31 5.23
C TRP A 88 6.25 -17.74 6.41
N LEU A 89 6.15 -17.10 7.58
CA LEU A 89 6.98 -17.42 8.76
C LEU A 89 6.79 -18.85 9.28
N ILE A 90 5.65 -19.49 9.00
CA ILE A 90 5.38 -20.88 9.40
C ILE A 90 6.31 -21.86 8.69
N LYS A 91 6.57 -21.66 7.39
CA LYS A 91 7.37 -22.60 6.58
C LYS A 91 8.71 -22.03 6.10
N ARG A 92 8.84 -20.71 6.08
CA ARG A 92 9.99 -19.94 5.55
C ARG A 92 10.36 -20.28 4.10
N GLU A 93 9.39 -20.77 3.34
CA GLU A 93 9.51 -21.12 1.93
C GLU A 93 8.27 -20.63 1.16
N ALA A 94 8.28 -20.78 -0.17
CA ALA A 94 7.15 -20.40 -1.00
C ALA A 94 5.89 -21.18 -0.58
N THR A 95 4.89 -20.46 -0.06
CA THR A 95 3.70 -21.07 0.57
C THR A 95 2.45 -20.67 -0.21
N THR A 96 1.58 -21.63 -0.48
CA THR A 96 0.31 -21.38 -1.15
C THR A 96 -0.60 -20.51 -0.29
N VAL A 97 -1.19 -19.49 -0.90
CA VAL A 97 -2.10 -18.57 -0.24
C VAL A 97 -3.51 -19.18 -0.23
N SER A 98 -4.18 -19.17 0.93
CA SER A 98 -5.55 -19.65 1.02
C SER A 98 -6.50 -18.79 0.17
N LYS A 99 -7.61 -19.36 -0.31
CA LYS A 99 -8.59 -18.62 -1.13
C LYS A 99 -9.06 -17.33 -0.44
N ASN A 100 -9.27 -17.37 0.87
CA ASN A 100 -9.74 -16.21 1.64
C ASN A 100 -8.67 -15.12 1.71
N LEU A 101 -7.41 -15.48 1.99
CA LEU A 101 -6.32 -14.51 2.04
C LEU A 101 -6.04 -13.92 0.65
N HIS A 102 -6.07 -14.75 -0.39
CA HIS A 102 -5.91 -14.32 -1.78
C HIS A 102 -6.99 -13.30 -2.20
N LEU A 103 -8.24 -13.52 -1.81
CA LEU A 103 -9.32 -12.55 -2.06
C LEU A 103 -9.14 -11.28 -1.22
N TYR A 104 -8.70 -11.41 0.03
CA TYR A 104 -8.41 -10.28 0.90
C TYR A 104 -7.33 -9.38 0.30
N SER A 105 -6.18 -9.94 -0.10
CA SER A 105 -5.08 -9.20 -0.71
C SER A 105 -5.52 -8.46 -1.98
N ARG A 106 -6.39 -9.08 -2.79
CA ARG A 106 -6.98 -8.44 -3.98
C ARG A 106 -7.84 -7.22 -3.63
N TYR A 107 -8.71 -7.35 -2.62
CA TYR A 107 -9.58 -6.25 -2.22
C TYR A 107 -8.81 -5.15 -1.49
N ALA A 108 -7.82 -5.51 -0.68
CA ALA A 108 -6.90 -4.56 -0.06
C ALA A 108 -6.20 -3.70 -1.12
N TYR A 109 -5.63 -4.33 -2.14
CA TYR A 109 -4.97 -3.63 -3.24
C TYR A 109 -5.94 -2.78 -4.06
N ALA A 110 -7.12 -3.31 -4.40
CA ALA A 110 -8.12 -2.53 -5.13
C ALA A 110 -8.56 -1.28 -4.37
N TRP A 111 -8.79 -1.40 -3.06
CA TRP A 111 -9.13 -0.28 -2.19
C TRP A 111 -7.99 0.74 -2.10
N TRP A 112 -6.75 0.27 -2.01
CA TRP A 112 -5.57 1.13 -2.02
C TRP A 112 -5.42 1.91 -3.33
N VAL A 113 -5.64 1.26 -4.48
CA VAL A 113 -5.61 1.93 -5.80
C VAL A 113 -6.70 2.99 -5.90
N ILE A 114 -7.91 2.73 -5.38
CA ILE A 114 -8.96 3.75 -5.31
C ILE A 114 -8.50 4.95 -4.48
N ALA A 115 -7.92 4.71 -3.30
CA ALA A 115 -7.37 5.77 -2.46
C ALA A 115 -6.31 6.59 -3.23
N TYR A 116 -5.34 5.93 -3.86
CA TYR A 116 -4.31 6.57 -4.68
C TYR A 116 -4.91 7.45 -5.79
N ILE A 117 -5.88 6.93 -6.56
CA ILE A 117 -6.53 7.69 -7.64
C ILE A 117 -7.24 8.93 -7.10
N THR A 118 -7.98 8.81 -5.98
CA THR A 118 -8.64 9.97 -5.39
C THR A 118 -7.64 11.05 -4.96
N GLY A 119 -6.47 10.66 -4.44
CA GLY A 119 -5.41 11.60 -4.09
C GLY A 119 -4.79 12.27 -5.30
N ALA A 120 -4.50 11.49 -6.35
CA ALA A 120 -3.96 12.00 -7.61
C ALA A 120 -4.93 13.00 -8.27
N LEU A 121 -6.24 12.73 -8.22
CA LEU A 121 -7.27 13.64 -8.75
C LEU A 121 -7.31 14.97 -7.98
N ILE A 122 -7.16 14.95 -6.65
CA ILE A 122 -7.11 16.17 -5.84
C ILE A 122 -5.91 17.04 -6.25
N VAL A 123 -4.75 16.43 -6.50
CA VAL A 123 -3.54 17.15 -6.95
C VAL A 123 -3.68 17.65 -8.39
N ALA A 124 -4.37 16.91 -9.26
CA ALA A 124 -4.53 17.28 -10.66
C ALA A 124 -5.60 18.35 -10.91
N LEU A 125 -6.61 18.44 -10.05
CA LEU A 125 -7.78 19.32 -10.20
C LEU A 125 -7.74 20.54 -9.27
N GLY A 126 -6.86 20.57 -8.27
CA GLY A 126 -6.68 21.66 -7.32
C GLY A 126 -5.44 22.49 -7.58
#